data_AF-A0A944ANE2-F1
#
_entry.id   AF-A0A944ANE2-F1
#
_cell.length_a   1.000
_cell.length_b   1.000
_cell.length_c   1.000
_cell.angle_alpha   90.00
_cell.angle_beta   90.00
_cell.angle_gamma   90.00
#
_symmetry.space_group_name_H-M   'P 1'
#
loop_
_entity.id
_entity.type
_entity.pdbx_description
1 polymer ?
#
loop_
_entity_poly.entity_id
_entity_poly.type
_entity_poly.pdbx_seq_one_letter_code
_entity_poly.pdbx_strand_id
1 'polypeptide(L)' 'MLWLKSRAYVYTGEPIPRLDTKDYAPFVLNYQKSILQALVKRNILTISQAERCLEKLEAKS' A
#
# COMPACT_ATOMS: atom_id res chain seq x y z
N MET A 1 37.19 11.35 7.23
CA MET A 1 36.10 10.51 6.68
C MET A 1 35.35 9.91 7.87
N LEU A 2 34.21 10.47 8.25
CA LEU A 2 33.42 9.99 9.39
C LEU A 2 32.55 8.83 8.93
N TRP A 3 32.87 7.62 9.39
CA TRP A 3 32.00 6.46 9.25
C TRP A 3 30.75 6.69 10.11
N LEU A 4 29.63 7.01 9.47
CA LEU A 4 28.32 6.97 10.12
C LEU A 4 28.06 5.52 10.55
N LYS A 5 28.29 5.22 11.83
CA LYS A 5 27.88 3.94 12.43
C LYS A 5 26.38 3.80 12.22
N SER A 6 25.98 2.81 11.44
CA SER A 6 24.57 2.46 11.26
C SER A 6 23.93 2.25 12.64
N ARG A 7 22.94 3.08 12.98
CA ARG A 7 22.15 2.89 14.20
C ARG A 7 21.08 1.85 13.89
N ALA A 8 21.15 0.70 14.54
CA ALA A 8 20.08 -0.28 14.51
C ALA A 8 19.00 0.14 15.52
N TYR A 9 17.77 0.30 15.04
CA TYR A 9 16.61 0.54 15.89
C TYR A 9 15.91 -0.79 16.13
N VAL A 10 15.72 -1.15 17.39
CA VAL A 10 15.00 -2.35 17.80
C VAL A 10 13.63 -1.92 18.32
N TYR A 11 12.58 -2.51 17.80
CA TYR A 11 11.22 -2.29 18.29
C TYR A 11 11.06 -3.00 19.64
N THR A 12 10.88 -2.24 20.71
CA THR A 12 10.71 -2.73 22.10
C THR A 12 9.25 -2.69 22.58
N GLY A 13 8.30 -2.55 21.66
CA GLY A 13 6.87 -2.49 21.98
C GLY A 13 6.24 -3.88 22.18
N GLU A 14 4.91 -3.88 22.30
CA GLU A 14 4.08 -5.09 22.29
C GLU A 14 4.39 -5.98 21.08
N PRO A 15 4.21 -7.30 21.15
CA PRO A 15 4.43 -8.17 20.00
C PRO A 15 3.66 -7.66 18.79
N ILE A 16 4.38 -7.51 17.66
CA ILE A 16 3.77 -7.08 16.41
C ILE A 16 2.60 -8.04 16.14
N PRO A 17 1.37 -7.53 15.98
CA PRO A 17 0.21 -8.37 15.70
C PRO A 17 0.53 -9.28 14.54
N ARG A 18 0.18 -10.57 14.65
CA ARG A 18 0.28 -11.47 13.49
C ARG A 18 -0.59 -10.87 12.38
N LEU A 19 0.06 -10.42 11.33
CA LEU A 19 -0.62 -9.87 10.17
C LEU A 19 -1.23 -11.04 9.38
N ASP A 20 -2.42 -11.51 9.75
CA ASP A 20 -3.15 -12.48 8.92
C ASP A 20 -3.63 -11.76 7.66
N THR A 21 -3.20 -12.24 6.49
CA THR A 21 -3.48 -11.61 5.19
C THR A 21 -4.98 -11.39 4.94
N LYS A 22 -5.85 -12.18 5.58
CA LYS A 22 -7.32 -12.02 5.48
C LYS A 22 -7.83 -10.75 6.18
N ASP A 23 -7.29 -10.40 7.34
CA ASP A 23 -7.77 -9.26 8.13
C ASP A 23 -7.41 -7.91 7.48
N TYR A 24 -6.37 -7.89 6.65
CA TYR A 24 -5.90 -6.69 5.95
C TYR A 24 -6.39 -6.60 4.51
N ALA A 25 -7.11 -7.58 3.97
CA ALA A 25 -7.61 -7.53 2.60
C ALA A 25 -8.43 -6.24 2.32
N PRO A 26 -9.34 -5.78 3.21
CA PRO A 26 -10.04 -4.51 3.02
C PRO A 26 -9.10 -3.29 3.05
N PHE A 27 -8.08 -3.31 3.91
CA PHE A 27 -7.09 -2.25 3.98
C PHE A 27 -6.26 -2.17 2.69
N VAL A 28 -5.78 -3.31 2.20
CA VAL A 28 -4.97 -3.40 0.98
C VAL A 28 -5.79 -2.92 -0.22
N LEU A 29 -7.05 -3.34 -0.34
CA LEU A 29 -7.93 -2.89 -1.41
C LEU A 29 -8.14 -1.36 -1.37
N ASN A 30 -8.42 -0.80 -0.19
CA ASN A 30 -8.59 0.65 -0.03
C ASN A 30 -7.29 1.42 -0.32
N TYR A 31 -6.14 0.89 0.10
CA TYR A 31 -4.84 1.46 -0.22
C TYR A 31 -4.60 1.49 -1.73
N GLN A 32 -4.87 0.39 -2.44
CA GLN A 32 -4.77 0.33 -3.90
C GLN A 32 -5.74 1.31 -4.59
N LYS A 33 -6.98 1.43 -4.11
CA LYS A 33 -7.96 2.42 -4.62
C LYS A 33 -7.44 3.85 -4.46
N SER A 34 -6.83 4.19 -3.31
CA SER A 34 -6.25 5.51 -3.08
C SER A 34 -5.08 5.82 -4.01
N ILE A 35 -4.25 4.82 -4.34
CA ILE A 35 -3.18 4.96 -5.33
C ILE A 35 -3.77 5.30 -6.70
N LEU A 36 -4.81 4.57 -7.15
CA LEU A 36 -5.45 4.85 -8.45
C LEU A 36 -5.97 6.28 -8.52
N GLN A 37 -6.63 6.76 -7.47
CA GLN A 37 -7.10 8.15 -7.39
C GLN A 37 -5.94 9.16 -7.48
N ALA A 38 -4.82 8.89 -6.80
CA ALA A 38 -3.65 9.76 -6.85
C ALA A 38 -3.03 9.80 -8.26
N LEU A 39 -3.02 8.68 -8.98
CA LEU A 39 -2.52 8.60 -10.35
C LEU A 39 -3.40 9.37 -11.33
N VAL A 40 -4.73 9.29 -11.19
CA VAL A 40 -5.68 10.09 -11.98
C VAL A 40 -5.49 11.57 -11.69
N LYS A 41 -5.38 11.97 -10.42
CA LYS A 41 -5.15 13.37 -10.03
C LYS A 41 -3.85 13.95 -10.60
N ARG A 42 -2.84 13.11 -10.81
CA ARG A 42 -1.55 13.49 -11.43
C ARG A 42 -1.56 13.39 -12.95
N ASN A 43 -2.70 13.08 -13.59
CA ASN A 43 -2.85 12.82 -15.02
C ASN A 43 -1.91 11.72 -15.54
N ILE A 44 -1.50 10.78 -14.68
CA ILE A 44 -0.71 9.61 -15.07
C ILE A 44 -1.62 8.54 -15.68
N LEU A 45 -2.83 8.40 -15.13
CA LEU A 45 -3.88 7.55 -15.66
C LEU A 45 -5.07 8.40 -16.11
N THR A 46 -5.71 7.99 -17.20
CA THR A 46 -7.06 8.45 -17.52
C THR A 46 -8.08 7.81 -16.59
N ILE A 47 -9.28 8.38 -16.52
CA ILE A 47 -10.41 7.81 -15.76
C ILE A 47 -10.69 6.38 -16.23
N SER A 48 -10.76 6.15 -17.54
CA SER A 48 -11.02 4.82 -18.13
C SER A 48 -9.94 3.78 -17.80
N GLN A 49 -8.67 4.20 -17.71
CA GLN A 49 -7.58 3.31 -17.29
C GLN A 49 -7.72 2.95 -15.80
N ALA A 50 -8.06 3.92 -14.96
CA ALA A 50 -8.26 3.69 -13.53
C ALA A 50 -9.47 2.78 -13.25
N GLU A 51 -10.57 2.93 -13.98
CA GLU A 51 -11.73 2.04 -13.91
C GLU A 51 -11.35 0.60 -14.29
N ARG A 52 -10.61 0.42 -15.38
CA ARG A 52 -10.16 -0.91 -15.80
C ARG A 52 -9.20 -1.55 -14.79
N CYS A 53 -8.38 -0.74 -14.10
CA CYS A 53 -7.57 -1.21 -13.00
C CYS A 53 -8.42 -1.61 -11.79
N LEU A 54 -9.43 -0.82 -11.45
CA LEU A 54 -10.35 -1.09 -10.34
C LEU A 54 -11.09 -2.43 -10.53
N GLU A 55 -11.64 -2.68 -11.72
CA GLU A 55 -12.30 -3.95 -12.06
C GLU A 55 -11.37 -5.15 -11.82
N LYS A 56 -10.10 -5.03 -12.18
CA LYS A 56 -9.10 -6.10 -11.98
C LYS A 56 -8.71 -6.29 -10.53
N LEU A 57 -8.80 -5.25 -9.69
CA LEU A 57 -8.54 -5.34 -8.26
C LEU A 57 -9.70 -6.02 -7.55
N GLU A 58 -10.93 -5.68 -7.90
CA GLU A 58 -12.14 -6.26 -7.31
C GLU A 58 -12.35 -7.71 -7.74
N ALA A 59 -11.97 -8.09 -8.97
CA ALA A 59 -11.99 -9.48 -9.42
C ALA A 59 -10.97 -10.41 -8.72
N LYS A 60 -10.00 -9.84 -7.99
CA LYS A 60 -8.97 -10.58 -7.24
C LYS A 60 -9.23 -10.64 -5.74
N SER A 61 -10.22 -9.89 -5.26
CA SER A 61 -10.53 -9.77 -3.83
C SER A 61 -11.51 -10.84 -3.35
#